data_AF-A0A1E3QWE4-F1
#
_entry.id   AF-A0A1E3QWE4-F1
#
_cell.length_a   1.000
_cell.length_b   1.000
_cell.length_c   1.000
_cell.angle_alpha   90.00
_cell.angle_beta   90.00
_cell.angle_gamma   90.00
#
_symmetry.space_group_name_H-M   'P 1'
#
loop_
_entity.id
_entity.type
_entity.pdbx_description
1 polymer ?
#
loop_
_entity_poly.entity_id
_entity_poly.type
_entity_poly.pdbx_seq_one_letter_code
_entity_poly.pdbx_strand_id
1 'polypeptide(L)'
;MLRPYHLLLAVFCHVCIAYTISGQLSNVTTYDPARIFIRLVSLEDFSVQQTTLHTDYSFLFEVAENSEHELFVESLDYQFVPNRVFVEVVEDEVRGYRHSPGTPYVANNNTEVALPLAVEVERPRQYLEVRNDGLFQSGPLAAIWNNKLMLFGILVTGAILFGPSVLEMVNPEYIETFKDAQRQGMQTPQGIKLD
;
A
#
# COMPACT_ATOMS: atom_id res chain seq x y z
N MET A 1 78.39 -18.84 13.37
CA MET A 1 78.10 -18.20 12.06
C MET A 1 77.31 -19.19 11.22
N LEU A 2 76.00 -18.96 11.06
CA LEU A 2 75.18 -19.17 9.85
C LEU A 2 73.73 -18.88 10.24
N ARG A 3 73.07 -18.16 9.34
CA ARG A 3 72.00 -17.19 9.60
C ARG A 3 70.63 -17.84 9.89
N PRO A 4 69.75 -17.14 10.64
CA PRO A 4 68.30 -17.32 10.57
C PRO A 4 67.77 -16.67 9.28
N TYR A 5 66.46 -16.61 9.08
CA TYR A 5 65.72 -15.89 8.04
C TYR A 5 65.07 -16.73 6.93
N HIS A 6 63.77 -16.47 6.78
CA HIS A 6 62.93 -16.68 5.60
C HIS A 6 62.27 -18.06 5.43
N LEU A 7 61.46 -18.46 6.42
CA LEU A 7 60.19 -19.10 6.10
C LEU A 7 59.14 -17.99 6.06
N LEU A 8 59.07 -17.33 4.90
CA LEU A 8 58.05 -16.35 4.56
C LEU A 8 56.70 -17.08 4.57
N LEU A 9 55.94 -16.83 5.63
CA LEU A 9 54.54 -17.17 5.77
C LEU A 9 53.78 -16.41 4.66
N ALA A 10 53.66 -17.03 3.48
CA ALA A 10 52.80 -16.54 2.41
C ALA A 10 51.34 -16.74 2.84
N VAL A 11 50.85 -15.85 3.69
CA VAL A 11 49.43 -15.62 3.90
C VAL A 11 48.92 -15.03 2.59
N PHE A 12 48.62 -15.90 1.62
CA PHE A 12 47.72 -15.57 0.53
C PHE A 12 46.35 -15.36 1.16
N CYS A 13 46.15 -14.17 1.71
CA CYS A 13 44.83 -13.64 1.98
C CYS A 13 44.18 -13.54 0.60
N HIS A 14 43.35 -14.53 0.25
CA HIS A 14 42.40 -14.35 -0.83
C HIS A 14 41.60 -13.11 -0.42
N VAL A 15 41.82 -12.02 -1.15
CA VAL A 15 40.96 -10.86 -1.05
C VAL A 15 39.62 -11.37 -1.59
N CYS A 16 38.76 -11.85 -0.70
CA CYS A 16 37.37 -12.10 -1.04
C CYS A 16 36.82 -10.73 -1.43
N ILE A 17 36.61 -10.53 -2.74
CA ILE A 17 35.89 -9.38 -3.24
C ILE A 17 34.47 -9.56 -2.73
N ALA A 18 34.09 -8.72 -1.77
CA ALA A 18 32.75 -8.69 -1.22
C ALA A 18 32.00 -7.52 -1.85
N TYR A 19 30.86 -7.79 -2.45
CA TYR A 19 29.94 -6.77 -2.95
C TYR A 19 29.02 -6.35 -1.84
N THR A 20 28.55 -5.12 -1.93
CA THR A 20 27.72 -4.53 -0.89
C THR A 20 26.32 -4.29 -1.41
N ILE A 21 25.33 -4.96 -0.82
CA ILE A 21 23.92 -4.66 -1.02
C ILE A 21 23.50 -3.71 0.09
N SER A 22 23.06 -2.51 -0.26
CA SER A 22 22.63 -1.50 0.71
C SER A 22 21.27 -0.93 0.38
N GLY A 23 20.60 -0.42 1.40
CA GLY A 23 19.33 0.26 1.27
C GLY A 23 19.02 1.13 2.47
N GLN A 24 17.95 1.92 2.34
CA GLN A 24 17.49 2.85 3.36
C GLN A 24 15.96 2.82 3.45
N LEU A 25 15.46 2.81 4.68
CA LEU A 25 14.04 3.02 4.96
C LEU A 25 13.75 4.52 5.05
N SER A 26 12.78 4.99 4.28
CA SER A 26 12.35 6.38 4.28
C SER A 26 10.90 6.52 4.76
N ASN A 27 10.52 7.75 5.14
CA ASN A 27 9.12 8.16 5.30
C ASN A 27 8.32 7.71 6.55
N VAL A 28 8.94 7.59 7.74
CA VAL A 28 8.21 7.55 9.03
C VAL A 28 9.01 8.23 10.15
N THR A 29 8.33 8.93 11.05
CA THR A 29 8.91 9.72 12.14
C THR A 29 9.34 8.91 13.37
N THR A 30 8.95 7.64 13.49
CA THR A 30 9.39 6.75 14.58
C THR A 30 9.30 5.29 14.16
N TYR A 31 10.42 4.70 13.76
CA TYR A 31 10.53 3.25 13.62
C TYR A 31 10.96 2.65 14.96
N ASP A 32 10.43 1.49 15.34
CA ASP A 32 11.05 0.61 16.33
C ASP A 32 11.93 -0.40 15.59
N PRO A 33 13.27 -0.24 15.58
CA PRO A 33 14.16 -1.12 14.84
C PRO A 33 14.07 -2.58 15.30
N ALA A 34 13.66 -2.83 16.55
CA ALA A 34 13.53 -4.19 17.08
C ALA A 34 12.38 -4.99 16.43
N ARG A 35 11.45 -4.30 15.76
CA ARG A 35 10.27 -4.89 15.12
C ARG A 35 10.35 -4.87 13.59
N ILE A 36 11.53 -4.55 13.06
CA ILE A 36 11.86 -4.57 11.64
C ILE A 36 12.87 -5.69 11.41
N PHE A 37 12.58 -6.53 10.42
CA PHE A 37 13.40 -7.68 10.04
C PHE A 37 13.87 -7.49 8.61
N ILE A 38 15.19 -7.45 8.45
CA ILE A 38 15.85 -7.34 7.15
C ILE A 38 16.66 -8.61 6.96
N ARG A 39 16.28 -9.39 5.96
CA ARG A 39 16.85 -10.72 5.71
C ARG A 39 17.29 -10.82 4.27
N LEU A 40 18.46 -11.39 4.05
CA LEU A 40 18.97 -11.72 2.75
C LEU A 40 19.07 -13.24 2.65
N VAL A 41 18.40 -13.82 1.66
CA VAL A 41 18.37 -15.26 1.43
C VAL A 41 19.18 -15.55 0.18
N SER A 42 20.22 -16.37 0.30
CA SER A 42 20.94 -16.89 -0.86
C SER A 42 20.12 -17.96 -1.57
N LEU A 43 20.03 -17.89 -2.88
CA LEU A 43 19.24 -18.85 -3.67
C LEU A 43 20.01 -20.12 -4.02
N GLU A 44 21.34 -20.10 -3.87
CA GLU A 44 22.20 -21.26 -4.14
C GLU A 44 22.16 -22.28 -3.00
N ASP A 45 22.32 -21.80 -1.76
CA ASP A 45 22.47 -22.63 -0.56
C ASP A 45 21.35 -22.44 0.47
N PHE A 46 20.39 -21.55 0.19
CA PHE A 46 19.31 -21.18 1.11
C PHE A 46 19.81 -20.65 2.46
N SER A 47 21.04 -20.13 2.51
CA SER A 47 21.55 -19.46 3.70
C SER A 47 20.80 -18.16 3.94
N VAL A 48 20.53 -17.88 5.22
CA VAL A 48 19.81 -16.68 5.64
C VAL A 48 20.76 -15.80 6.43
N GLN A 49 21.03 -14.62 5.89
CA GLN A 49 21.69 -13.54 6.61
C GLN A 49 20.64 -12.58 7.14
N GLN A 50 20.85 -12.06 8.34
CA GLN A 50 19.96 -11.06 8.94
C GLN A 50 20.81 -9.89 9.41
N THR A 51 20.34 -8.68 9.14
CA THR A 51 20.97 -7.45 9.61
C THR A 51 19.97 -6.60 10.38
N THR A 52 20.50 -5.71 11.21
CA THR A 52 19.73 -4.71 11.95
C THR A 52 19.90 -3.35 11.28
N LEU A 53 18.91 -2.49 11.45
CA LEU A 53 19.01 -1.11 10.96
C LEU A 53 20.09 -0.32 11.70
N HIS A 54 20.81 0.48 10.94
CA HIS A 54 21.68 1.52 11.47
C HIS A 54 20.85 2.73 11.96
N THR A 55 21.52 3.66 12.63
CA THR A 55 20.89 4.85 13.23
C THR A 55 20.24 5.80 12.21
N ASP A 56 20.68 5.74 10.96
CA ASP A 56 20.15 6.49 9.82
C ASP A 56 19.07 5.70 9.04
N TYR A 57 18.62 4.58 9.61
CA TYR A 57 17.71 3.62 8.98
C TYR A 57 18.24 3.00 7.68
N SER A 58 19.56 2.97 7.51
CA SER A 58 20.21 2.19 6.47
C SER A 58 20.45 0.74 6.91
N PHE A 59 20.65 -0.13 5.93
CA PHE A 59 21.08 -1.51 6.14
C PHE A 59 22.08 -1.91 5.06
N LEU A 60 22.93 -2.88 5.39
CA LEU A 60 24.02 -3.32 4.56
C LEU A 60 24.21 -4.84 4.68
N PHE A 61 24.47 -5.50 3.56
CA PHE A 61 24.92 -6.87 3.46
C PHE A 61 26.17 -6.97 2.60
N GLU A 62 27.06 -7.88 2.98
CA GLU A 62 28.22 -8.26 2.19
C GLU A 62 27.93 -9.60 1.50
N VAL A 63 28.09 -9.65 0.19
CA VAL A 63 27.81 -10.82 -0.64
C VAL A 63 28.98 -11.17 -1.54
N ALA A 64 29.03 -12.41 -1.99
CA ALA A 64 30.06 -12.89 -2.91
C ALA A 64 29.81 -12.37 -4.34
N GLU A 65 30.79 -12.56 -5.22
CA GLU A 65 30.61 -12.36 -6.65
C GLU A 65 29.72 -13.45 -7.25
N ASN A 66 28.99 -13.13 -8.32
CA ASN A 66 28.22 -14.10 -9.11
C ASN A 66 27.18 -14.86 -8.28
N SER A 67 26.53 -14.16 -7.35
CA SER A 67 25.55 -14.74 -6.45
C SER A 67 24.16 -14.12 -6.63
N GLU A 68 23.15 -14.97 -6.45
CA GLU A 68 21.73 -14.59 -6.51
C GLU A 68 21.12 -14.61 -5.11
N HIS A 69 20.44 -13.52 -4.77
CA HIS A 69 19.84 -13.34 -3.46
C HIS A 69 18.41 -12.80 -3.53
N GLU A 70 17.62 -13.12 -2.51
CA GLU A 70 16.32 -12.53 -2.27
C GLU A 70 16.38 -11.70 -0.98
N LEU A 71 16.20 -10.39 -1.13
CA LEU A 71 16.16 -9.44 -0.02
C LEU A 71 14.72 -9.25 0.44
N PHE A 72 14.53 -9.42 1.74
CA PHE A 72 13.27 -9.26 2.45
C PHE A 72 13.37 -8.10 3.44
N VAL A 73 12.42 -7.19 3.35
CA VAL A 73 12.26 -6.09 4.30
C VAL A 73 10.85 -6.17 4.88
N GLU A 74 10.76 -6.54 6.15
CA GLU A 74 9.50 -6.83 6.82
C GLU A 74 9.42 -6.10 8.16
N SER A 75 8.20 -5.81 8.59
CA SER A 75 7.92 -5.24 9.91
C SER A 75 6.66 -5.85 10.50
N LEU A 76 6.62 -5.91 11.83
CA LEU A 76 5.41 -6.23 12.59
C LEU A 76 4.43 -5.07 12.68
N ASP A 77 4.76 -3.88 12.21
CA ASP A 77 3.91 -2.70 12.33
C ASP A 77 3.54 -2.11 10.98
N TYR A 78 4.41 -2.26 9.99
CA TYR A 78 4.29 -1.60 8.69
C TYR A 78 4.35 -2.58 7.54
N GLN A 79 3.67 -2.20 6.45
CA GLN A 79 3.83 -2.79 5.13
C GLN A 79 4.78 -1.88 4.34
N PHE A 80 5.86 -2.47 3.82
CA PHE A 80 6.88 -1.76 3.05
C PHE A 80 6.72 -2.00 1.55
N VAL A 81 7.14 -1.04 0.74
CA VAL A 81 7.22 -1.15 -0.71
C VAL A 81 8.58 -0.61 -1.20
N PRO A 82 9.40 -1.43 -1.90
CA PRO A 82 9.24 -2.87 -2.06
C PRO A 82 9.56 -3.61 -0.74
N ASN A 83 8.80 -4.65 -0.42
CA ASN A 83 9.10 -5.56 0.69
C ASN A 83 10.02 -6.73 0.30
N ARG A 84 10.12 -7.01 -1.00
CA ARG A 84 10.87 -8.14 -1.57
C ARG A 84 11.55 -7.69 -2.86
N VAL A 85 12.85 -7.96 -2.96
CA VAL A 85 13.68 -7.59 -4.10
C VAL A 85 14.60 -8.76 -4.41
N PHE A 86 14.64 -9.18 -5.67
CA PHE A 86 15.65 -10.11 -6.16
C PHE A 86 16.91 -9.32 -6.48
N VAL A 87 18.06 -9.76 -5.99
CA VAL A 87 19.35 -9.09 -6.19
C VAL A 87 20.30 -10.06 -6.87
N GLU A 88 20.86 -9.63 -7.99
CA GLU A 88 21.82 -10.38 -8.79
C GLU A 88 23.14 -9.62 -8.78
N VAL A 89 24.24 -10.31 -8.50
CA VAL A 89 25.59 -9.76 -8.60
C VAL A 89 26.27 -10.42 -9.80
N VAL A 90 26.51 -9.69 -10.89
CA VAL A 90 27.11 -10.23 -12.12
C VAL A 90 28.26 -9.33 -12.57
N GLU A 91 29.45 -9.90 -12.74
CA GLU A 91 30.60 -9.21 -13.38
C GLU A 91 30.83 -7.78 -12.87
N ASP A 92 30.89 -7.61 -11.54
CA ASP A 92 31.00 -6.33 -10.81
C ASP A 92 29.74 -5.46 -10.68
N GLU A 93 28.62 -5.80 -11.30
CA GLU A 93 27.37 -5.05 -11.20
C GLU A 93 26.37 -5.71 -10.24
N VAL A 94 25.84 -4.90 -9.30
CA VAL A 94 24.74 -5.33 -8.43
C VAL A 94 23.44 -4.78 -9.01
N ARG A 95 22.52 -5.66 -9.40
CA ARG A 95 21.22 -5.30 -9.99
C ARG A 95 20.09 -5.77 -9.09
N GLY A 96 19.14 -4.88 -8.85
CA GLY A 96 17.93 -5.16 -8.08
C GLY A 96 16.72 -5.28 -8.99
N TYR A 97 15.85 -6.25 -8.73
CA TYR A 97 14.63 -6.48 -9.49
C TYR A 97 13.44 -6.62 -8.56
N ARG A 98 12.38 -5.84 -8.82
CA ARG A 98 11.12 -5.98 -8.09
C ARG A 98 10.46 -7.28 -8.50
N HIS A 99 10.01 -8.03 -7.50
CA HIS A 99 9.37 -9.30 -7.71
C HIS A 99 8.07 -9.41 -6.91
N SER A 100 6.98 -9.81 -7.57
CA SER A 100 5.69 -10.01 -6.92
C SER A 100 5.68 -11.36 -6.20
N PRO A 101 5.06 -11.46 -5.01
CA PRO A 101 4.93 -12.74 -4.32
C PRO A 101 4.20 -13.78 -5.19
N GLY A 102 4.76 -14.99 -5.28
CA GLY A 102 4.12 -16.14 -5.94
C GLY A 102 4.31 -16.21 -7.46
N THR A 103 5.09 -15.31 -8.06
CA THR A 103 5.55 -15.44 -9.45
C THR A 103 6.93 -16.10 -9.51
N PRO A 104 7.31 -16.82 -10.58
CA PRO A 104 8.71 -17.22 -10.78
C PRO A 104 9.54 -16.03 -11.28
N TYR A 105 10.83 -15.97 -10.93
CA TYR A 105 11.75 -14.98 -11.48
C TYR A 105 11.90 -15.18 -12.99
N VAL A 106 11.67 -14.12 -13.77
CA VAL A 106 11.92 -14.10 -15.21
C VAL A 106 12.63 -12.80 -15.55
N ALA A 107 13.92 -12.88 -15.89
CA ALA A 107 14.80 -11.72 -16.14
C ALA A 107 14.19 -10.66 -17.09
N ASN A 108 13.39 -11.08 -18.07
CA ASN A 108 12.84 -10.18 -19.10
C ASN A 108 11.55 -9.44 -18.70
N ASN A 109 10.89 -9.81 -17.60
CA ASN A 109 9.59 -9.24 -17.22
C ASN A 109 9.63 -8.45 -15.90
N ASN A 110 10.79 -8.41 -15.24
CA ASN A 110 10.91 -7.77 -13.94
C ASN A 110 11.26 -6.28 -14.10
N THR A 111 10.70 -5.47 -13.21
CA THR A 111 11.05 -4.05 -13.14
C THR A 111 12.33 -3.90 -12.35
N GLU A 112 13.38 -3.37 -12.99
CA GLU A 112 14.64 -3.05 -12.33
C GLU A 112 14.43 -1.97 -11.25
N VAL A 113 15.13 -2.11 -10.14
CA VAL A 113 15.09 -1.22 -8.99
C VAL A 113 16.50 -0.71 -8.74
N ALA A 114 16.63 0.60 -8.61
CA ALA A 114 17.91 1.23 -8.32
C ALA A 114 18.45 0.83 -6.94
N LEU A 115 19.76 0.63 -6.86
CA LEU A 115 20.51 0.46 -5.62
C LEU A 115 21.34 1.73 -5.35
N PRO A 116 21.49 2.19 -4.09
CA PRO A 116 20.95 1.60 -2.85
C PRO A 116 19.42 1.60 -2.79
N LEU A 117 18.84 0.55 -2.22
CA LEU A 117 17.41 0.32 -2.24
C LEU A 117 16.67 1.34 -1.37
N ALA A 118 15.80 2.14 -1.97
CA ALA A 118 14.86 2.99 -1.25
C ALA A 118 13.60 2.18 -0.88
N VAL A 119 13.37 1.96 0.41
CA VAL A 119 12.20 1.24 0.93
C VAL A 119 11.27 2.23 1.63
N GLU A 120 10.03 2.31 1.16
CA GLU A 120 9.03 3.22 1.68
C GLU A 120 7.95 2.48 2.48
N VAL A 121 7.34 3.15 3.44
CA VAL A 121 6.14 2.64 4.11
C VAL A 121 4.92 2.91 3.25
N GLU A 122 4.21 1.84 2.89
CA GLU A 122 2.94 1.92 2.18
C GLU A 122 1.80 2.22 3.14
N ARG A 123 1.71 1.46 4.25
CA ARG A 123 0.66 1.61 5.26
C ARG A 123 1.01 0.88 6.57
N PRO A 124 0.45 1.32 7.72
CA PRO A 124 0.48 0.51 8.93
C PRO A 124 -0.34 -0.77 8.75
N ARG A 125 0.14 -1.86 9.36
CA ARG A 125 -0.57 -3.15 9.38
C ARG A 125 -1.76 -3.07 10.32
N GLN A 126 -2.91 -3.52 9.85
CA GLN A 126 -4.15 -3.57 10.61
C GLN A 126 -4.36 -4.99 11.13
N TYR A 127 -3.96 -5.24 12.38
CA TYR A 127 -4.15 -6.53 13.04
C TYR A 127 -5.49 -6.63 13.77
N LEU A 128 -6.09 -5.49 14.10
CA LEU A 128 -7.34 -5.43 14.83
C LEU A 128 -8.49 -5.32 13.85
N GLU A 129 -9.33 -6.35 13.84
CA GLU A 129 -10.64 -6.30 13.17
C GLU A 129 -11.66 -5.70 14.13
N VAL A 130 -12.34 -4.64 13.69
CA VAL A 130 -13.36 -3.98 14.49
C VAL A 130 -14.66 -4.77 14.39
N ARG A 131 -15.09 -5.40 15.49
CA ARG A 131 -16.27 -6.27 15.53
C ARG A 131 -17.60 -5.56 15.27
N ASN A 132 -17.69 -4.29 15.64
CA ASN A 132 -18.89 -3.45 15.49
C ASN A 132 -18.48 -2.15 14.79
N ASP A 133 -18.23 -2.23 13.49
CA ASP A 133 -18.29 -1.02 12.66
C ASP A 133 -19.70 -0.45 12.80
N GLY A 134 -19.83 0.80 13.25
CA GLY A 134 -21.12 1.41 13.58
C GLY A 134 -22.13 1.32 12.41
N LEU A 135 -23.41 1.63 12.66
CA LEU A 135 -24.49 1.53 11.65
C LEU A 135 -24.19 2.29 10.33
N PHE A 136 -23.27 3.25 10.34
CA PHE A 136 -22.83 4.03 9.17
C PHE A 136 -21.51 3.55 8.55
N GLN A 137 -20.82 2.58 9.16
CA GLN A 137 -19.54 2.03 8.70
C GLN A 137 -19.72 0.64 8.08
N SER A 138 -20.72 -0.13 8.51
CA SER A 138 -21.05 -1.43 7.91
C SER A 138 -22.54 -1.55 7.52
N GLY A 139 -22.83 -2.32 6.47
CA GLY A 139 -24.20 -2.60 6.02
C GLY A 139 -24.82 -1.61 5.02
N PRO A 140 -26.13 -1.72 4.74
CA PRO A 140 -26.80 -0.97 3.66
C PRO A 140 -26.86 0.55 3.89
N LEU A 141 -26.90 0.99 5.15
CA LEU A 141 -26.85 2.41 5.50
C LEU A 141 -25.44 3.01 5.27
N ALA A 142 -24.38 2.24 5.50
CA ALA A 142 -23.02 2.63 5.17
C ALA A 142 -22.82 2.77 3.66
N ALA A 143 -23.40 1.87 2.86
CA ALA A 143 -23.35 1.96 1.39
C ALA A 143 -23.99 3.24 0.87
N ILE A 144 -25.10 3.65 1.47
CA ILE A 144 -25.78 4.92 1.17
C ILE A 144 -24.91 6.12 1.59
N TRP A 145 -24.35 6.08 2.80
CA TRP A 145 -23.61 7.20 3.36
C TRP A 145 -22.26 7.44 2.65
N ASN A 146 -21.59 6.37 2.25
CA ASN A 146 -20.31 6.42 1.54
C ASN A 146 -20.46 6.73 0.04
N ASN A 147 -21.66 6.56 -0.53
CA ASN A 147 -21.93 6.86 -1.93
C ASN A 147 -22.68 8.19 -2.09
N LYS A 148 -21.95 9.22 -2.54
CA LYS A 148 -22.49 10.58 -2.75
C LYS A 148 -23.74 10.63 -3.63
N LEU A 149 -23.86 9.74 -4.62
CA LEU A 149 -25.03 9.71 -5.52
C LEU A 149 -26.27 9.11 -4.83
N MET A 150 -26.09 8.03 -4.05
CA MET A 150 -27.20 7.42 -3.30
C MET A 150 -27.69 8.35 -2.19
N LEU A 151 -26.76 8.99 -1.48
CA LEU A 151 -27.09 10.00 -0.47
C LEU A 151 -27.90 11.15 -1.07
N PHE A 152 -27.49 11.67 -2.22
CA PHE A 152 -28.22 12.72 -2.94
C PHE A 152 -29.63 12.26 -3.32
N GLY A 153 -29.76 11.04 -3.86
CA GLY A 153 -31.07 10.46 -4.20
C GLY A 153 -32.01 10.41 -3.01
N ILE A 154 -31.54 9.95 -1.86
CA ILE A 154 -32.36 9.87 -0.63
C ILE A 154 -32.74 11.25 -0.12
N LEU A 155 -31.82 12.22 -0.14
CA LEU A 155 -32.12 13.60 0.27
C LEU A 155 -33.18 14.23 -0.63
N VAL A 156 -33.10 14.03 -1.94
CA VAL A 156 -34.10 14.53 -2.90
C VAL A 156 -35.44 13.84 -2.71
N THR A 157 -35.47 12.52 -2.58
CA THR A 157 -36.72 11.77 -2.32
C THR A 157 -37.36 12.20 -0.99
N GLY A 158 -36.56 12.38 0.06
CA GLY A 158 -37.02 12.89 1.34
C GLY A 158 -37.58 14.31 1.24
N ALA A 159 -36.92 15.19 0.49
CA ALA A 159 -37.40 16.56 0.26
C ALA A 159 -38.72 16.59 -0.53
N ILE A 160 -38.93 15.67 -1.47
CA ILE A 160 -40.20 15.57 -2.21
C ILE A 160 -41.32 15.04 -1.32
N LEU A 161 -41.04 14.03 -0.49
CA LEU A 161 -42.06 13.42 0.38
C LEU A 161 -42.46 14.33 1.54
N PHE A 162 -41.47 14.91 2.21
CA PHE A 162 -41.68 15.67 3.46
C PHE A 162 -41.68 17.19 3.24
N GLY A 163 -41.17 17.66 2.10
CA GLY A 163 -41.14 19.09 1.76
C GLY A 163 -42.50 19.77 1.86
N PRO A 164 -43.60 19.21 1.32
CA PRO A 164 -44.92 19.81 1.44
C PRO A 164 -45.34 19.99 2.91
N SER A 165 -45.20 18.95 3.74
CA SER A 165 -45.55 19.00 5.17
C SER A 165 -44.72 20.01 5.97
N VAL A 166 -43.42 20.11 5.66
CA VAL A 166 -42.54 21.10 6.29
C VAL A 166 -42.91 22.52 5.84
N LEU A 167 -43.25 22.71 4.56
CA LEU A 167 -43.75 23.98 4.05
C LEU A 167 -45.11 24.35 4.67
N GLU A 168 -46.00 23.38 4.94
CA GLU A 168 -47.28 23.64 5.62
C GLU A 168 -47.07 24.18 7.04
N MET A 169 -46.02 23.75 7.71
CA MET A 169 -45.73 24.16 9.08
C MET A 169 -45.04 25.54 9.16
N VAL A 170 -44.25 25.90 8.13
CA VAL A 170 -43.45 27.14 8.12
C VAL A 170 -44.20 28.29 7.43
N ASN A 171 -45.00 28.02 6.39
CA ASN A 171 -45.73 29.08 5.67
C ASN A 171 -47.06 28.57 5.06
N PRO A 172 -48.18 28.66 5.81
CA PRO A 172 -49.46 28.06 5.40
C PRO A 172 -50.10 28.73 4.17
N GLU A 173 -49.77 29.99 3.85
CA GLU A 173 -50.34 30.72 2.71
C GLU A 173 -49.87 30.18 1.34
N TYR A 174 -48.69 29.56 1.28
CA TYR A 174 -48.15 28.97 0.05
C TYR A 174 -48.87 27.68 -0.38
N ILE A 175 -49.67 27.08 0.50
CA ILE A 175 -50.37 25.83 0.22
C ILE A 175 -51.75 26.04 -0.37
N GLU A 176 -52.44 27.13 -0.04
CA GLU A 176 -53.71 27.43 -0.70
C GLU A 176 -53.48 27.62 -2.20
N THR A 177 -52.42 28.35 -2.56
CA THR A 177 -52.01 28.53 -3.96
C THR A 177 -51.57 27.23 -4.63
N PHE A 178 -50.88 26.33 -3.91
CA PHE A 178 -50.43 25.04 -4.45
C PHE A 178 -51.57 24.01 -4.59
N LYS A 179 -52.49 23.95 -3.61
CA LYS A 179 -53.69 23.11 -3.64
C LYS A 179 -54.66 23.58 -4.73
N ASP A 180 -54.79 24.89 -4.93
CA ASP A 180 -55.60 25.45 -6.01
C ASP A 180 -54.99 25.17 -7.40
N ALA A 181 -53.67 25.25 -7.53
CA ALA A 181 -52.97 24.85 -8.77
C ALA A 181 -53.13 23.34 -9.06
N GLN A 182 -53.06 22.48 -8.04
CA GLN A 182 -53.25 21.03 -8.20
C GLN A 182 -54.70 20.66 -8.54
N ARG A 183 -55.68 21.40 -8.02
CA ARG A 183 -57.11 21.25 -8.35
C ARG A 183 -57.42 21.68 -9.79
N GLN A 184 -56.77 22.72 -10.29
CA GLN A 184 -56.92 23.20 -11.67
C GLN A 184 -56.22 22.28 -12.69
N GLY A 185 -55.07 21.70 -12.34
CA GLY A 185 -54.34 20.75 -13.20
C GLY A 185 -55.03 19.40 -13.42
N MET A 186 -55.99 19.01 -12.56
CA MET A 186 -56.82 17.81 -12.76
C MET A 186 -58.10 18.07 -13.58
N GLN A 187 -58.35 19.30 -14.00
CA GLN A 187 -59.55 19.68 -14.75
C GLN A 187 -59.20 20.33 -16.10
N THR A 188 -58.94 19.53 -17.15
CA THR A 188 -59.31 19.84 -18.57
C THR A 188 -58.89 18.70 -19.53
N PRO A 189 -59.58 18.46 -20.66
CA PRO A 189 -61.02 18.46 -20.92
C PRO A 189 -61.53 17.09 -21.45
N GLN A 190 -62.79 16.78 -21.16
CA GLN A 190 -63.53 15.69 -21.81
C GLN A 190 -63.75 15.98 -23.31
N GLY A 191 -63.52 14.95 -24.13
CA GLY A 191 -64.30 14.70 -25.36
C GLY A 191 -63.89 15.46 -26.63
N ILE A 192 -63.03 14.84 -27.45
CA ILE A 192 -63.00 15.10 -28.89
C ILE A 192 -64.25 14.42 -29.48
N LYS A 193 -65.25 15.19 -29.92
CA LYS A 193 -66.27 14.69 -30.86
C LYS A 193 -65.67 14.73 -32.26
N LEU A 194 -65.61 13.55 -32.89
CA LEU A 194 -65.36 13.39 -34.32
C LEU A 194 -66.71 13.54 -35.03
N ASP A 195 -66.83 14.57 -35.86
CA ASP A 195 -67.81 14.64 -36.95
C ASP A 195 -67.10 14.31 -38.27
#